data_AF-A0A803L3F6-F1
#
_entry.id   AF-A0A803L3F6-F1
#
_cell.length_a   1.000
_cell.length_b   1.000
_cell.length_c   1.000
_cell.angle_alpha   90.00
_cell.angle_beta   90.00
_cell.angle_gamma   90.00
#
_symmetry.space_group_name_H-M   'P 1'
#
loop_
_entity.id
_entity.type
_entity.pdbx_description
1 polymer ?
#
loop_
_entity_poly.entity_id
_entity_poly.type
_entity_poly.pdbx_seq_one_letter_code
_entity_poly.pdbx_strand_id
1 'polypeptide(L)'
;MDPMSIAIEPVKELLDAQTYIWNHIYSYLSLMALKCAIQLGIPDAIQKHGRPMTLVELGTSLSFHPNKALSLGQLMRLLVHSNFFSKQLLSSSEEAFELTLKSQLLLKDHPFSLVPFVLMVLDPIFVESSHYLSSWFQNDDDTPFHTAHRKSLWECISCVPEFNKLFNDAMASDTQFVVNLLISSDEFKGLWEGVESLVDVGGGNGTMAKAIAKLFPELRCAVFDLPHVVQELTGYGKNLIYFGGGMFKAIPPAQAVLLKVMNITTGGKERTEEEWRKLFISAGLNDYKIFRNIGSRSVIEWLVGVLRLRDIILLCDEALLMACLVGAAASFVISACCSVFYAVAYFSFAAAGYCATAAWLLPSCWLLASHFWWVVAGLGLVGLAARCHLPCWWLLVGPLLS
;
A
#
# COMPACT_ATOMS: atom_id res chain seq x y z
N MET A 1 -33.49 -18.71 -1.53
CA MET A 1 -33.02 -19.63 -0.47
C MET A 1 -33.81 -19.28 0.78
N ASP A 2 -34.47 -20.26 1.37
CA ASP A 2 -35.13 -20.11 2.66
C ASP A 2 -34.03 -19.98 3.73
N PRO A 3 -34.00 -18.92 4.57
CA PRO A 3 -33.00 -18.77 5.63
C PRO A 3 -32.95 -19.96 6.59
N MET A 4 -34.04 -20.75 6.67
CA MET A 4 -34.13 -21.93 7.52
C MET A 4 -33.60 -23.23 6.89
N SER A 5 -33.21 -23.23 5.61
CA SER A 5 -32.76 -24.44 4.92
C SER A 5 -31.24 -24.52 4.72
N ILE A 6 -30.45 -23.70 5.42
CA ILE A 6 -29.00 -23.83 5.42
C ILE A 6 -28.68 -25.15 6.13
N ALA A 7 -28.43 -26.21 5.33
CA ALA A 7 -27.69 -27.36 5.82
C ALA A 7 -26.48 -26.81 6.56
N ILE A 8 -26.17 -27.34 7.75
CA ILE A 8 -25.05 -26.89 8.58
C ILE A 8 -23.74 -27.15 7.80
N GLU A 9 -23.42 -26.35 6.77
CA GLU A 9 -22.07 -25.85 6.60
C GLU A 9 -21.62 -25.49 8.02
N PRO A 10 -20.46 -25.99 8.48
CA PRO A 10 -20.08 -25.83 9.88
C PRO A 10 -20.28 -24.36 10.23
N VAL A 11 -21.15 -24.02 11.19
CA VAL A 11 -21.54 -22.62 11.53
C VAL A 11 -20.32 -21.69 11.60
N LYS A 12 -19.17 -22.25 11.99
CA LYS A 12 -17.84 -21.66 11.92
C LYS A 12 -17.45 -21.12 10.53
N GLU A 13 -17.52 -21.91 9.47
CA GLU A 13 -17.17 -21.49 8.10
C GLU A 13 -18.01 -20.30 7.64
N LEU A 14 -19.31 -20.28 7.97
CA LEU A 14 -20.19 -19.14 7.68
C LEU A 14 -19.79 -17.88 8.47
N LEU A 15 -19.46 -18.02 9.75
CA LEU A 15 -18.98 -16.90 10.59
C LEU A 15 -17.61 -16.38 10.13
N ASP A 16 -16.71 -17.27 9.72
CA ASP A 16 -15.40 -16.92 9.18
C ASP A 16 -15.56 -16.16 7.86
N ALA A 17 -16.45 -16.62 6.96
CA ALA A 17 -16.77 -15.94 5.71
C ALA A 17 -17.40 -14.55 5.95
N GLN A 18 -18.33 -14.43 6.90
CA GLN A 18 -18.91 -13.14 7.28
C GLN A 18 -17.84 -12.18 7.83
N THR A 19 -16.99 -12.66 8.72
CA THR A 19 -15.89 -11.88 9.31
C THR A 19 -14.93 -11.40 8.23
N TYR A 20 -14.60 -12.27 7.28
CA TYR A 20 -13.76 -11.93 6.13
C TYR A 20 -14.38 -10.79 5.30
N ILE A 21 -15.67 -10.89 4.96
CA ILE A 21 -16.37 -9.84 4.21
C ILE A 21 -16.41 -8.52 5.00
N TRP A 22 -16.68 -8.56 6.30
CA TRP A 22 -16.70 -7.37 7.14
C TRP A 22 -15.34 -6.68 7.20
N ASN A 23 -14.26 -7.44 7.37
CA ASN A 23 -12.91 -6.88 7.36
C ASN A 23 -12.61 -6.14 6.05
N HIS A 24 -13.08 -6.67 4.90
CA HIS A 24 -12.93 -6.00 3.61
C HIS A 24 -13.79 -4.73 3.50
N ILE A 25 -15.07 -4.80 3.88
CA ILE A 25 -15.99 -3.65 3.83
C ILE A 25 -15.50 -2.51 4.72
N TYR A 26 -14.91 -2.82 5.88
CA TYR A 26 -14.44 -1.80 6.84
C TYR A 26 -12.96 -1.41 6.64
N SER A 27 -12.24 -2.03 5.71
CA SER A 27 -10.82 -1.74 5.45
C SER A 27 -10.55 -0.26 5.13
N TYR A 28 -11.49 0.44 4.47
CA TYR A 28 -11.37 1.87 4.15
C TYR A 28 -11.24 2.75 5.41
N LEU A 29 -11.80 2.32 6.56
CA LEU A 29 -11.70 3.07 7.81
C LEU A 29 -10.24 3.17 8.28
N SER A 30 -9.43 2.14 8.04
CA SER A 30 -8.00 2.17 8.35
C SER A 30 -7.26 3.20 7.50
N LEU A 31 -7.62 3.32 6.21
CA LEU A 31 -7.06 4.33 5.31
C LEU A 31 -7.47 5.75 5.74
N MET A 32 -8.75 5.94 6.06
CA MET A 32 -9.26 7.24 6.51
C MET A 32 -8.73 7.64 7.89
N ALA A 33 -8.52 6.67 8.79
CA ALA A 33 -7.87 6.90 10.07
C ALA A 33 -6.42 7.37 9.89
N LEU A 34 -5.67 6.78 8.95
CA LEU A 34 -4.33 7.20 8.61
C LEU A 34 -4.30 8.64 8.07
N LYS A 35 -5.18 8.95 7.10
CA LYS A 35 -5.37 10.32 6.58
C LYS A 35 -5.67 11.31 7.69
N CYS A 36 -6.60 10.95 8.57
CA CYS A 36 -7.00 11.76 9.72
C CYS A 36 -5.81 12.03 10.66
N ALA A 37 -5.03 11.01 11.02
CA ALA A 37 -3.87 11.16 11.89
C ALA A 37 -2.82 12.14 11.33
N ILE A 38 -2.56 12.06 10.02
CA ILE A 38 -1.66 12.97 9.31
C ILE A 38 -2.22 14.40 9.32
N GLN A 39 -3.49 14.58 8.97
CA GLN A 39 -4.14 15.90 8.91
C GLN A 39 -4.20 16.57 10.30
N LEU A 40 -4.41 15.79 11.35
CA LEU A 40 -4.41 16.27 12.73
C LEU A 40 -2.99 16.52 13.28
N GLY A 41 -1.93 16.10 12.59
CA GLY A 41 -0.55 16.26 13.05
C GLY A 41 -0.18 15.37 14.25
N ILE A 42 -0.84 14.21 14.39
CA ILE A 42 -0.58 13.27 15.49
C ILE A 42 0.87 12.76 15.49
N PRO A 43 1.45 12.30 14.35
CA PRO A 43 2.84 11.87 14.33
C PRO A 43 3.81 12.97 14.80
N ASP A 44 3.64 14.19 14.27
CA ASP A 44 4.49 15.33 14.59
C ASP A 44 4.38 15.74 16.06
N ALA A 45 3.18 15.69 16.66
CA ALA A 45 2.97 15.99 18.07
C ALA A 45 3.71 15.02 18.99
N ILE A 46 3.63 13.71 18.72
CA ILE A 46 4.35 12.69 19.50
C ILE A 46 5.86 12.86 19.32
N GLN A 47 6.34 13.12 18.09
CA GLN A 47 7.76 13.37 17.83
C GLN A 47 8.27 14.60 18.58
N LYS A 48 7.50 15.70 18.58
CA LYS A 48 7.85 16.95 19.27
C LYS A 48 7.87 16.79 20.79
N HIS A 49 6.99 15.95 21.34
CA HIS A 49 6.95 15.63 22.76
C HIS A 49 8.18 14.84 23.23
N GLY A 50 8.78 14.05 22.33
CA GLY A 50 10.06 13.35 22.57
C GLY A 50 9.97 12.11 23.48
N ARG A 51 8.76 11.73 23.92
CA ARG A 51 8.48 10.53 24.70
C ARG A 51 7.08 10.00 24.38
N PRO A 52 6.73 8.76 24.79
CA PRO A 52 5.37 8.27 24.71
C PRO A 52 4.37 9.25 25.31
N MET A 53 3.29 9.52 24.56
CA MET A 53 2.32 10.59 24.85
C MET A 53 0.97 9.99 25.24
N THR A 54 0.37 10.42 26.35
CA THR A 54 -0.97 9.94 26.76
C THR A 54 -2.08 10.53 25.90
N LEU A 55 -3.29 9.95 25.94
CA LEU A 55 -4.45 10.54 25.23
C LEU A 55 -4.75 11.98 25.68
N VAL A 56 -4.58 12.27 26.97
CA VAL A 56 -4.84 13.61 27.54
C VAL A 56 -3.79 14.60 27.07
N GLU A 57 -2.51 14.21 27.10
CA GLU A 57 -1.41 15.01 26.58
C GLU A 57 -1.61 15.30 25.08
N LEU A 58 -1.93 14.28 24.29
CA LEU A 58 -2.16 14.41 22.85
C LEU A 58 -3.34 15.34 22.55
N GLY A 59 -4.46 15.15 23.27
CA GLY A 59 -5.64 16.01 23.14
C GLY A 59 -5.38 17.47 23.49
N THR A 60 -4.55 17.71 24.52
CA THR A 60 -4.16 19.06 24.93
C THR A 60 -3.20 19.68 23.91
N SER A 61 -2.18 18.95 23.48
CA SER A 61 -1.16 19.44 22.54
C SER A 61 -1.74 19.81 21.18
N LEU A 62 -2.76 19.10 20.72
CA LEU A 62 -3.41 19.33 19.43
C LEU A 62 -4.70 20.15 19.55
N SER A 63 -5.01 20.66 20.76
CA SER A 63 -6.19 21.49 21.03
C SER A 63 -7.51 20.84 20.59
N PHE A 64 -7.67 19.53 20.82
CA PHE A 64 -8.90 18.83 20.48
C PHE A 64 -10.06 19.21 21.39
N HIS A 65 -11.27 19.27 20.82
CA HIS A 65 -12.47 19.54 21.58
C HIS A 65 -12.69 18.45 22.64
N PRO A 66 -12.95 18.79 23.93
CA PRO A 66 -13.06 17.79 25.01
C PRO A 66 -14.05 16.66 24.73
N ASN A 67 -15.20 16.97 24.10
CA ASN A 67 -16.22 15.98 23.69
C ASN A 67 -15.73 14.93 22.66
N LYS A 68 -14.52 15.06 22.12
CA LYS A 68 -13.92 14.10 21.18
C LYS A 68 -12.88 13.18 21.81
N ALA A 69 -12.66 13.24 23.13
CA ALA A 69 -11.69 12.39 23.82
C ALA A 69 -11.90 10.89 23.56
N LEU A 70 -13.15 10.42 23.61
CA LEU A 70 -13.49 9.02 23.28
C LEU A 70 -13.18 8.68 21.82
N SER A 71 -13.51 9.58 20.88
CA SER A 71 -13.23 9.40 19.46
C SER A 71 -11.73 9.37 19.16
N LEU A 72 -10.93 10.20 19.86
CA LEU A 72 -9.48 10.18 19.77
C LEU A 72 -8.93 8.83 20.26
N GLY A 73 -9.43 8.33 21.39
CA GLY A 73 -9.06 7.01 21.90
C GLY A 73 -9.35 5.88 20.91
N GLN A 74 -10.52 5.92 20.25
CA GLN A 74 -10.89 4.96 19.21
C GLN A 74 -9.97 5.05 17.97
N LEU A 75 -9.67 6.27 17.52
CA LEU A 75 -8.76 6.52 16.41
C LEU A 75 -7.37 5.96 16.70
N MET A 76 -6.80 6.29 17.86
CA MET A 76 -5.47 5.81 18.26
C MET A 76 -5.45 4.28 18.41
N ARG A 77 -6.50 3.68 18.97
CA ARG A 77 -6.59 2.21 19.07
C ARG A 77 -6.59 1.53 17.70
N LEU A 78 -7.30 2.09 16.72
CA LEU A 78 -7.29 1.59 15.34
C LEU A 78 -5.89 1.72 14.73
N LEU A 79 -5.22 2.85 14.89
CA LEU A 79 -3.89 3.09 14.34
C LEU A 79 -2.80 2.23 15.01
N VAL A 80 -2.95 1.91 16.31
CA VAL A 80 -2.12 0.94 17.02
C VAL A 80 -2.36 -0.47 16.47
N HIS A 81 -3.62 -0.86 16.26
CA HIS A 81 -3.96 -2.15 15.65
C HIS A 81 -3.39 -2.29 14.22
N SER A 82 -3.37 -1.19 13.45
CA SER A 82 -2.71 -1.12 12.14
C SER A 82 -1.18 -1.00 12.20
N ASN A 83 -0.58 -1.04 13.40
CA ASN A 83 0.86 -0.97 13.67
C ASN A 83 1.54 0.35 13.27
N PHE A 84 0.78 1.44 13.10
CA PHE A 84 1.36 2.76 12.91
C PHE A 84 1.91 3.34 14.22
N PHE A 85 1.28 3.03 15.36
CA PHE A 85 1.76 3.45 16.68
C PHE A 85 1.91 2.23 17.59
N SER A 86 2.83 2.30 18.54
CA SER A 86 2.91 1.35 19.65
C SER A 86 2.20 1.94 20.87
N LYS A 87 1.78 1.06 21.77
CA LYS A 87 1.14 1.43 23.03
C LYS A 87 2.03 0.95 24.18
N GLN A 88 2.29 1.84 25.13
CA GLN A 88 3.04 1.56 26.35
C GLN A 88 2.20 1.88 27.58
N LEU A 89 2.36 1.09 28.64
CA LEU A 89 1.82 1.41 29.96
C LEU A 89 2.88 2.17 30.77
N LEU A 90 2.54 3.40 31.17
CA LEU A 90 3.41 4.23 32.01
C LEU A 90 3.40 3.74 33.46
N SER A 91 4.37 4.20 34.27
CA SER A 91 4.41 3.93 35.71
C SER A 91 3.17 4.46 36.46
N SER A 92 2.46 5.44 35.88
CA SER A 92 1.19 5.95 36.38
C SER A 92 -0.01 5.03 36.09
N SER A 93 0.20 3.85 35.48
CA SER A 93 -0.85 2.98 34.92
C SER A 93 -1.67 3.62 33.79
N GLU A 94 -1.15 4.69 33.18
CA GLU A 94 -1.78 5.33 32.03
C GLU A 94 -1.22 4.80 30.71
N GLU A 95 -2.08 4.74 29.71
CA GLU A 95 -1.71 4.33 28.36
C GLU A 95 -1.10 5.51 27.60
N ALA A 96 0.06 5.28 27.00
CA ALA A 96 0.77 6.24 26.16
C ALA A 96 1.10 5.64 24.79
N PHE A 97 1.20 6.50 23.79
CA PHE A 97 1.46 6.13 22.40
C PHE A 97 2.83 6.62 21.97
N GLU A 98 3.50 5.77 21.20
CA GLU A 98 4.83 6.03 20.65
C GLU A 98 4.84 5.75 19.14
N LEU A 99 5.76 6.42 18.42
CA LEU A 99 5.95 6.21 17.00
C LEU A 99 6.61 4.86 16.72
N THR A 100 6.07 4.12 15.75
CA THR A 100 6.80 3.02 15.11
C THR A 100 7.57 3.55 13.91
N LEU A 101 8.43 2.72 13.30
CA LEU A 101 9.07 3.07 12.03
C LEU A 101 8.06 3.50 10.96
N LYS A 102 6.85 2.91 10.94
CA LYS A 102 5.81 3.26 9.96
C LYS A 102 5.27 4.67 10.16
N SER A 103 5.03 5.10 11.40
CA SER A 103 4.59 6.48 11.67
C SER A 103 5.72 7.50 11.66
N GLN A 104 6.98 7.10 11.83
CA GLN A 104 8.13 7.97 11.57
C GLN A 104 8.19 8.40 10.10
N LEU A 105 7.82 7.51 9.16
CA LEU A 105 7.65 7.86 7.74
C LEU A 105 6.46 8.81 7.49
N LEU A 106 5.66 9.13 8.50
CA LEU A 106 4.53 10.07 8.41
C LEU A 106 4.83 11.43 9.07
N LEU A 107 6.07 11.66 9.49
CA LEU A 107 6.51 12.96 9.99
C LEU A 107 6.77 13.90 8.81
N LYS A 108 6.40 15.17 8.95
CA LYS A 108 6.52 16.16 7.86
C LYS A 108 7.98 16.42 7.46
N ASP A 109 8.85 16.52 8.46
CA ASP A 109 10.27 16.85 8.27
C ASP A 109 11.16 15.62 8.07
N HIS A 110 10.57 14.42 7.96
CA HIS A 110 11.34 13.21 7.72
C HIS A 110 11.85 13.17 6.27
N PRO A 111 13.14 12.86 6.03
CA PRO A 111 13.72 12.86 4.67
C PRO A 111 13.06 11.83 3.73
N PHE A 112 12.34 10.87 4.30
CA PHE A 112 11.57 9.84 3.60
C PHE A 112 10.06 9.95 3.87
N SER A 113 9.56 11.16 4.12
CA SER A 113 8.15 11.35 4.45
C SER A 113 7.24 10.86 3.33
N LEU A 114 6.27 10.00 3.66
CA LEU A 114 5.22 9.52 2.76
C LEU A 114 3.93 10.33 2.88
N VAL A 115 3.92 11.40 3.70
CA VAL A 115 2.73 12.24 3.93
C VAL A 115 2.12 12.76 2.63
N PRO A 116 2.88 13.39 1.69
CA PRO A 116 2.28 13.91 0.46
C PRO A 116 1.66 12.80 -0.38
N PHE A 117 2.31 11.64 -0.42
CA PHE A 117 1.83 10.47 -1.16
C PHE A 117 0.51 9.93 -0.59
N VAL A 118 0.42 9.74 0.74
CA VAL A 118 -0.81 9.29 1.40
C VAL A 118 -1.96 10.28 1.19
N LEU A 119 -1.69 11.58 1.33
CA LEU A 119 -2.71 12.60 1.15
C LEU A 119 -3.19 12.70 -0.31
N MET A 120 -2.30 12.51 -1.29
CA MET A 120 -2.66 12.47 -2.71
C MET A 120 -3.53 11.25 -3.04
N VAL A 121 -3.11 10.03 -2.66
CA VAL A 121 -3.87 8.80 -2.97
C VAL A 121 -5.25 8.81 -2.33
N LEU A 122 -5.36 9.39 -1.12
CA LEU A 122 -6.61 9.49 -0.38
C LEU A 122 -7.35 10.81 -0.59
N ASP A 123 -6.92 11.62 -1.56
CA ASP A 123 -7.63 12.84 -1.95
C ASP A 123 -9.00 12.48 -2.56
N PRO A 124 -10.08 13.23 -2.28
CA PRO A 124 -11.39 12.95 -2.86
C PRO A 124 -11.35 12.83 -4.39
N ILE A 125 -10.53 13.62 -5.09
CA ILE A 125 -10.41 13.56 -6.56
C ILE A 125 -9.96 12.17 -7.01
N PHE A 126 -9.00 11.56 -6.31
CA PHE A 126 -8.55 10.20 -6.59
C PHE A 126 -9.55 9.14 -6.15
N VAL A 127 -10.01 9.22 -4.89
CA VAL A 127 -10.88 8.20 -4.29
C VAL A 127 -12.22 8.10 -5.01
N GLU A 128 -12.76 9.21 -5.51
CA GLU A 128 -14.02 9.25 -6.24
C GLU A 128 -14.02 8.31 -7.45
N SER A 129 -12.90 8.21 -8.17
CA SER A 129 -12.78 7.34 -9.35
C SER A 129 -13.04 5.85 -9.04
N SER A 130 -12.74 5.40 -7.83
CA SER A 130 -12.99 4.03 -7.38
C SER A 130 -14.48 3.69 -7.31
N HIS A 131 -15.35 4.69 -7.09
CA HIS A 131 -16.81 4.48 -7.10
C HIS A 131 -17.36 4.21 -8.50
N TYR A 132 -16.60 4.54 -9.55
CA TYR A 132 -17.00 4.40 -10.95
C TYR A 132 -16.46 3.13 -11.62
N LEU A 133 -15.74 2.26 -10.90
CA LEU A 133 -15.18 1.02 -11.45
C LEU A 133 -16.25 0.16 -12.15
N SER A 134 -17.41 -0.05 -11.53
CA SER A 134 -18.49 -0.85 -12.14
C SER A 134 -19.05 -0.22 -13.42
N SER A 135 -19.18 1.11 -13.45
CA SER A 135 -19.64 1.84 -14.64
C SER A 135 -18.58 1.88 -15.74
N TRP A 136 -17.30 1.96 -15.37
CA TRP A 136 -16.17 1.91 -16.29
C TRP A 136 -16.13 0.61 -17.08
N PHE A 137 -16.35 -0.55 -16.42
CA PHE A 137 -16.49 -1.84 -17.12
C PHE A 137 -17.68 -1.92 -18.11
N GLN A 138 -18.58 -0.95 -18.09
CA GLN A 138 -19.76 -0.88 -18.95
C GLN A 138 -19.63 0.16 -20.07
N ASN A 139 -18.47 0.77 -20.24
CA ASN A 139 -18.22 1.79 -21.26
C ASN A 139 -16.81 1.68 -21.86
N ASP A 140 -16.54 2.52 -22.86
CA ASP A 140 -15.28 2.53 -23.62
C ASP A 140 -14.31 3.65 -23.15
N ASP A 141 -14.49 4.20 -21.95
CA ASP A 141 -13.57 5.19 -21.38
C ASP A 141 -12.21 4.54 -21.04
N ASP A 142 -11.11 5.25 -21.29
CA ASP A 142 -9.75 4.73 -21.08
C ASP A 142 -9.44 4.37 -19.61
N THR A 143 -10.07 5.08 -18.65
CA THR A 143 -9.79 4.92 -17.21
C THR A 143 -11.04 5.15 -16.36
N PRO A 144 -11.10 4.57 -15.14
CA PRO A 144 -12.14 4.90 -14.15
C PRO A 144 -12.18 6.40 -13.82
N PHE A 145 -11.01 7.05 -13.85
CA PHE A 145 -10.89 8.49 -13.65
C PHE A 145 -11.62 9.27 -14.73
N HIS A 146 -11.51 8.87 -16.00
CA HIS A 146 -12.24 9.48 -17.11
C HIS A 146 -13.75 9.27 -16.96
N THR A 147 -14.20 8.09 -16.55
CA THR A 147 -15.62 7.83 -16.28
C THR A 147 -16.18 8.74 -15.18
N ALA A 148 -15.40 8.97 -14.11
CA ALA A 148 -15.81 9.82 -12.98
C ALA A 148 -15.78 11.32 -13.34
N HIS A 149 -14.69 11.79 -13.93
CA HIS A 149 -14.38 13.22 -14.06
C HIS A 149 -14.56 13.79 -15.47
N ARG A 150 -14.83 12.95 -16.48
CA ARG A 150 -14.97 13.31 -17.90
C ARG A 150 -13.75 14.06 -18.48
N LYS A 151 -12.59 13.81 -17.89
CA LYS A 151 -11.28 14.38 -18.23
C LYS A 151 -10.21 13.36 -17.90
N SER A 152 -9.06 13.46 -18.57
CA SER A 152 -7.88 12.72 -18.17
C SER A 152 -7.34 13.23 -16.81
N LEU A 153 -6.57 12.38 -16.12
CA LEU A 153 -5.88 12.78 -14.89
C LEU A 153 -4.98 14.01 -15.12
N TRP A 154 -4.24 14.04 -16.22
CA TRP A 154 -3.31 15.12 -16.54
C TRP A 154 -4.02 16.47 -16.77
N GLU A 155 -5.19 16.46 -17.42
CA GLU A 155 -6.01 17.66 -17.57
C GLU A 155 -6.56 18.13 -16.22
N CYS A 156 -7.03 17.22 -15.39
CA CYS A 156 -7.50 17.54 -14.03
C CYS A 156 -6.39 18.19 -13.20
N ILE A 157 -5.21 17.57 -13.16
CA ILE A 157 -4.01 18.09 -12.49
C ILE A 157 -3.72 19.52 -12.99
N SER A 158 -3.70 19.73 -14.30
CA SER A 158 -3.40 21.06 -14.85
C SER A 158 -4.44 22.15 -14.49
N CYS A 159 -5.69 21.75 -14.24
CA CYS A 159 -6.80 22.67 -13.94
C CYS A 159 -6.94 23.01 -12.45
N VAL A 160 -6.36 22.22 -11.54
CA VAL A 160 -6.56 22.34 -10.09
C VAL A 160 -5.20 22.58 -9.42
N PRO A 161 -4.78 23.85 -9.19
CA PRO A 161 -3.44 24.18 -8.72
C PRO A 161 -3.04 23.51 -7.40
N GLU A 162 -3.96 23.44 -6.44
CA GLU A 162 -3.70 22.78 -5.14
C GLU A 162 -3.43 21.29 -5.31
N PHE A 163 -4.18 20.62 -6.19
CA PHE A 163 -4.01 19.21 -6.49
C PHE A 163 -2.76 18.97 -7.35
N ASN A 164 -2.42 19.86 -8.29
CA ASN A 164 -1.15 19.82 -9.02
C ASN A 164 0.04 19.86 -8.06
N LYS A 165 0.01 20.80 -7.10
CA LYS A 165 1.04 20.90 -6.08
C LYS A 165 1.12 19.62 -5.26
N LEU A 166 -0.01 19.11 -4.77
CA LEU A 166 -0.06 17.88 -3.99
C LEU A 166 0.46 16.66 -4.76
N PHE A 167 0.09 16.53 -6.04
CA PHE A 167 0.56 15.47 -6.93
C PHE A 167 2.07 15.54 -7.14
N ASN A 168 2.60 16.73 -7.43
CA ASN A 168 4.04 16.93 -7.61
C ASN A 168 4.83 16.66 -6.31
N ASP A 169 4.31 17.11 -5.16
CA ASP A 169 4.90 16.83 -3.84
C ASP A 169 4.87 15.31 -3.54
N ALA A 170 3.79 14.61 -3.89
CA ALA A 170 3.67 13.16 -3.78
C ALA A 170 4.71 12.44 -4.64
N MET A 171 4.81 12.79 -5.92
CA MET A 171 5.80 12.19 -6.82
C MET A 171 7.23 12.48 -6.36
N ALA A 172 7.51 13.69 -5.87
CA ALA A 172 8.81 14.06 -5.33
C ALA A 172 9.15 13.25 -4.08
N SER A 173 8.20 13.06 -3.15
CA SER A 173 8.40 12.28 -1.92
C SER A 173 8.75 10.82 -2.19
N ASP A 174 8.05 10.19 -3.14
CA ASP A 174 8.35 8.83 -3.57
C ASP A 174 9.72 8.74 -4.27
N THR A 175 10.02 9.73 -5.11
CA THR A 175 11.31 9.80 -5.83
C THR A 175 12.47 9.97 -4.86
N GLN A 176 12.33 10.78 -3.81
CA GLN A 176 13.36 10.97 -2.80
C GLN A 176 13.70 9.66 -2.08
N PHE A 177 12.70 8.83 -1.80
CA PHE A 177 12.92 7.50 -1.24
C PHE A 177 13.74 6.61 -2.19
N VAL A 178 13.38 6.56 -3.47
CA VAL A 178 14.10 5.78 -4.48
C VAL A 178 15.54 6.29 -4.67
N VAL A 179 15.72 7.60 -4.79
CA VAL A 179 17.03 8.24 -4.93
C VAL A 179 17.98 7.79 -3.83
N ASN A 180 17.56 7.89 -2.58
CA ASN A 180 18.40 7.56 -1.42
C ASN A 180 18.82 6.08 -1.39
N LEU A 181 17.99 5.17 -1.92
CA LEU A 181 18.36 3.76 -2.07
C LEU A 181 19.34 3.55 -3.23
N LEU A 182 19.11 4.25 -4.35
CA LEU A 182 19.89 4.07 -5.57
C LEU A 182 21.28 4.69 -5.53
N ILE A 183 21.41 5.94 -5.07
CA ILE A 183 22.66 6.70 -5.14
C ILE A 183 23.82 6.06 -4.35
N SER A 184 23.48 5.20 -3.38
CA SER A 184 24.45 4.47 -2.58
C SER A 184 25.00 3.23 -3.29
N SER A 185 24.31 2.72 -4.32
CA SER A 185 24.69 1.51 -5.05
C SER A 185 25.77 1.79 -6.10
N ASP A 186 26.83 1.00 -6.09
CA ASP A 186 27.89 1.09 -7.11
C ASP A 186 27.41 0.64 -8.49
N GLU A 187 26.42 -0.26 -8.55
CA GLU A 187 25.77 -0.62 -9.81
C GLU A 187 25.05 0.59 -10.43
N PHE A 188 24.31 1.33 -9.60
CA PHE A 188 23.64 2.55 -10.04
C PHE A 188 24.65 3.61 -10.48
N LYS A 189 25.78 3.75 -9.77
CA LYS A 189 26.83 4.69 -10.19
C LYS A 189 27.47 4.28 -11.51
N GLY A 190 27.72 2.98 -11.69
CA GLY A 190 28.24 2.40 -12.92
C GLY A 190 27.34 2.67 -14.12
N LEU A 191 26.03 2.88 -13.90
CA LEU A 191 25.08 3.27 -14.96
C LEU A 191 25.40 4.63 -15.60
N TRP A 192 26.29 5.43 -15.05
CA TRP A 192 26.57 6.76 -15.57
C TRP A 192 27.97 6.87 -16.19
N GLU A 193 28.75 5.78 -16.17
CA GLU A 193 30.09 5.75 -16.75
C GLU A 193 30.07 5.98 -18.27
N GLY A 194 30.76 7.03 -18.70
CA GLY A 194 30.86 7.44 -20.11
C GLY A 194 29.57 8.03 -20.69
N VAL A 195 28.62 8.44 -19.84
CA VAL A 195 27.43 9.20 -20.24
C VAL A 195 27.72 10.69 -20.02
N GLU A 196 27.52 11.51 -21.04
CA GLU A 196 27.76 12.96 -21.05
C GLU A 196 26.46 13.77 -21.04
N SER A 197 25.34 13.18 -21.46
CA SER A 197 24.03 13.82 -21.40
C SER A 197 22.88 12.86 -21.06
N LEU A 198 21.99 13.32 -20.19
CA LEU A 198 20.81 12.62 -19.68
C LEU A 198 19.56 13.49 -19.86
N VAL A 199 18.45 12.90 -20.26
CA VAL A 199 17.11 13.50 -20.13
C VAL A 199 16.21 12.63 -19.25
N ASP A 200 15.68 13.21 -18.17
CA ASP A 200 14.69 12.63 -17.25
C ASP A 200 13.28 12.98 -17.77
N VAL A 201 12.65 12.03 -18.47
CA VAL A 201 11.34 12.17 -19.11
C VAL A 201 10.25 11.88 -18.10
N GLY A 202 9.29 12.80 -17.96
CA GLY A 202 8.35 12.75 -16.84
C GLY A 202 9.04 12.98 -15.49
N GLY A 203 10.16 13.70 -15.49
CA GLY A 203 11.02 13.88 -14.31
C GLY A 203 10.44 14.79 -13.21
N GLY A 204 9.23 15.33 -13.40
CA GLY A 204 8.52 16.15 -12.43
C GLY A 204 9.30 17.41 -12.06
N ASN A 205 9.45 17.64 -10.75
CA ASN A 205 10.26 18.76 -10.24
C ASN A 205 11.79 18.52 -10.31
N GLY A 206 12.21 17.40 -10.91
CA GLY A 206 13.60 17.04 -11.12
C GLY A 206 14.31 16.42 -9.93
N THR A 207 13.61 15.88 -8.92
CA THR A 207 14.25 15.26 -7.74
C THR A 207 15.32 14.23 -8.11
N MET A 208 15.03 13.33 -9.07
CA MET A 208 15.98 12.32 -9.54
C MET A 208 17.15 12.96 -10.31
N ALA A 209 16.85 13.76 -11.33
CA ALA A 209 17.87 14.46 -12.11
C ALA A 209 18.80 15.36 -11.26
N LYS A 210 18.28 16.03 -10.23
CA LYS A 210 19.07 16.85 -9.29
C LYS A 210 20.05 16.00 -8.49
N ALA A 211 19.61 14.83 -8.01
CA ALA A 211 20.48 13.91 -7.29
C ALA A 211 21.60 13.36 -8.18
N ILE A 212 21.26 12.99 -9.42
CA ILE A 212 22.22 12.53 -10.43
C ILE A 212 23.21 13.66 -10.78
N ALA A 213 22.72 14.87 -11.06
CA ALA A 213 23.55 16.03 -11.40
C ALA A 213 24.52 16.40 -10.27
N LYS A 214 24.11 16.23 -9.01
CA LYS A 214 24.96 16.41 -7.83
C LYS A 214 26.04 15.34 -7.71
N LEU A 215 25.72 14.10 -8.05
CA LEU A 215 26.64 12.96 -7.98
C LEU A 215 27.66 12.97 -9.14
N PHE A 216 27.25 13.46 -10.31
CA PHE A 216 28.06 13.54 -11.53
C PHE A 216 28.09 14.98 -12.07
N PRO A 217 28.98 15.86 -11.55
CA PRO A 217 28.99 17.29 -11.91
C PRO A 217 29.28 17.60 -13.38
N GLU A 218 29.87 16.65 -14.11
CA GLU A 218 30.21 16.77 -15.53
C GLU A 218 29.10 16.21 -16.45
N LEU A 219 28.14 15.45 -15.91
CA LEU A 219 26.99 14.95 -16.65
C LEU A 219 25.98 16.08 -16.86
N ARG A 220 25.60 16.34 -18.12
CA ARG A 220 24.55 17.32 -18.45
C ARG A 220 23.18 16.66 -18.31
N CYS A 221 22.41 17.11 -17.32
CA CYS A 221 21.07 16.63 -17.06
C CYS A 221 20.02 17.59 -17.64
N ALA A 222 18.95 17.02 -18.18
CA ALA A 222 17.75 17.74 -18.55
C ALA A 222 16.54 17.07 -17.88
N VAL A 223 15.60 17.85 -17.37
CA VAL A 223 14.28 17.37 -16.94
C VAL A 223 13.29 17.75 -18.01
N PHE A 224 12.51 16.78 -18.50
CA PHE A 224 11.51 16.99 -19.53
C PHE A 224 10.13 16.56 -19.04
N ASP A 225 9.20 17.49 -18.94
CA ASP A 225 7.84 17.24 -18.45
C ASP A 225 6.81 18.16 -19.13
N LEU A 226 5.53 18.02 -18.79
CA LEU A 226 4.48 18.90 -19.26
C LEU A 226 4.76 20.36 -18.84
N PRO A 227 4.39 21.37 -19.67
CA PRO A 227 4.70 22.76 -19.39
C PRO A 227 4.28 23.23 -17.99
N HIS A 228 3.08 22.85 -17.53
CA HIS A 228 2.56 23.26 -16.22
C HIS A 228 3.37 22.72 -15.02
N VAL A 229 4.19 21.69 -15.22
CA VAL A 229 5.03 21.09 -14.18
C VAL A 229 6.36 21.84 -14.05
N VAL A 230 6.95 22.27 -15.18
CA VAL A 230 8.33 22.80 -15.23
C VAL A 230 8.43 24.30 -15.46
N GLN A 231 7.34 24.99 -15.82
CA GLN A 231 7.38 26.41 -16.21
C GLN A 231 7.94 27.36 -15.13
N GLU A 232 7.81 27.00 -13.85
CA GLU A 232 8.30 27.82 -12.72
C GLU A 232 9.67 27.34 -12.19
N LEU A 233 10.22 26.28 -12.79
CA LEU A 233 11.47 25.69 -12.32
C LEU A 233 12.66 26.31 -13.03
N THR A 234 13.64 26.72 -12.24
CA THR A 234 14.93 27.23 -12.73
C THR A 234 15.98 26.13 -12.65
N GLY A 235 16.97 26.20 -13.54
CA GLY A 235 18.07 25.22 -13.60
C GLY A 235 18.76 25.03 -12.26
N TYR A 236 19.35 23.85 -12.05
CA TYR A 236 20.02 23.48 -10.81
C TYR A 236 21.52 23.31 -11.04
N GLY A 237 22.34 24.08 -10.30
CA GLY A 237 23.78 24.07 -10.48
C GLY A 237 24.21 24.53 -11.88
N LYS A 238 25.31 23.96 -12.39
CA LYS A 238 25.86 24.27 -13.73
C LYS A 238 25.36 23.33 -14.84
N ASN A 239 24.75 22.20 -14.46
CA ASN A 239 24.58 21.05 -15.34
C ASN A 239 23.15 20.49 -15.40
N LEU A 240 22.13 21.18 -14.85
CA LEU A 240 20.73 20.76 -14.96
C LEU A 240 19.84 21.86 -15.53
N ILE A 241 19.09 21.52 -16.58
CA ILE A 241 18.10 22.39 -17.24
C ILE A 241 16.71 21.73 -17.32
N TYR A 242 15.68 22.53 -17.58
CA TYR A 242 14.29 22.08 -17.70
C TYR A 242 13.73 22.36 -19.10
N PHE A 243 12.94 21.43 -19.62
CA PHE A 243 12.24 21.54 -20.90
C PHE A 243 10.76 21.17 -20.74
N GLY A 244 9.87 22.04 -21.24
CA GLY A 244 8.44 21.77 -21.29
C GLY A 244 8.02 21.17 -22.63
N GLY A 245 7.24 20.09 -22.63
CA GLY A 245 6.71 19.50 -23.85
C GLY A 245 5.90 18.23 -23.62
N GLY A 246 5.58 17.52 -24.71
CA GLY A 246 4.89 16.23 -24.64
C GLY A 246 5.77 15.12 -25.20
N MET A 247 6.04 14.09 -24.39
CA MET A 247 6.91 12.96 -24.77
C MET A 247 6.43 12.18 -25.99
N PHE A 248 5.12 12.17 -26.25
CA PHE A 248 4.54 11.57 -27.44
C PHE A 248 4.73 12.39 -28.73
N LYS A 249 5.24 13.62 -28.64
CA LYS A 249 5.57 14.46 -29.79
C LYS A 249 7.06 14.43 -30.11
N ALA A 250 7.89 14.77 -29.11
CA ALA A 250 9.33 14.76 -29.23
C ALA A 250 9.96 14.74 -27.84
N ILE A 251 11.07 14.01 -27.71
CA ILE A 251 11.92 13.98 -26.52
C ILE A 251 13.22 14.72 -26.87
N PRO A 252 13.75 15.61 -25.99
CA PRO A 252 15.03 16.25 -26.21
C PRO A 252 16.16 15.22 -26.44
N PRO A 253 17.07 15.47 -27.41
CA PRO A 253 18.16 14.54 -27.69
C PRO A 253 19.14 14.48 -26.52
N ALA A 254 19.42 13.27 -26.04
CA ALA A 254 20.41 12.98 -25.01
C ALA A 254 21.06 11.62 -25.29
N GLN A 255 22.22 11.36 -24.68
CA GLN A 255 22.85 10.04 -24.77
C GLN A 255 22.06 9.00 -23.99
N ALA A 256 21.55 9.38 -22.82
CA ALA A 256 20.67 8.58 -21.98
C ALA A 256 19.30 9.24 -21.79
N VAL A 257 18.24 8.43 -21.86
CA VAL A 257 16.90 8.79 -21.41
C VAL A 257 16.66 8.03 -20.12
N LEU A 258 16.07 8.71 -19.14
CA LEU A 258 15.60 8.16 -17.88
C LEU A 258 14.09 8.34 -17.84
N LEU A 259 13.36 7.25 -17.61
CA LEU A 259 11.91 7.27 -17.45
C LEU A 259 11.54 6.55 -16.15
N LYS A 260 10.88 7.26 -15.22
CA LYS A 260 10.35 6.68 -13.98
C LYS A 260 8.84 6.48 -14.10
N VAL A 261 8.41 5.23 -14.31
CA VAL A 261 6.99 4.90 -14.54
C VAL A 261 6.21 4.80 -13.23
N MET A 262 5.00 5.37 -13.16
CA MET A 262 4.08 5.23 -12.03
C MET A 262 2.67 4.82 -12.46
N ASN A 263 2.20 3.70 -11.90
CA ASN A 263 0.83 3.30 -11.53
C ASN A 263 -0.28 3.14 -12.62
N ILE A 264 -1.16 2.17 -12.37
CA ILE A 264 -2.36 1.77 -13.12
C ILE A 264 -3.44 2.85 -13.23
N THR A 265 -3.47 3.81 -12.31
CA THR A 265 -4.53 4.84 -12.24
C THR A 265 -4.62 5.71 -13.50
N THR A 266 -3.60 5.69 -14.36
CA THR A 266 -3.57 6.37 -15.67
C THR A 266 -3.85 5.43 -16.85
N GLY A 267 -4.47 4.26 -16.63
CA GLY A 267 -4.62 3.21 -17.65
C GLY A 267 -3.32 2.44 -17.91
N GLY A 268 -2.36 2.56 -16.98
CA GLY A 268 -1.07 1.87 -17.03
C GLY A 268 -1.18 0.40 -16.63
N LYS A 269 -0.08 -0.33 -16.82
CA LYS A 269 0.07 -1.71 -16.39
C LYS A 269 1.46 -1.94 -15.81
N GLU A 270 1.53 -2.58 -14.65
CA GLU A 270 2.75 -3.21 -14.15
C GLU A 270 3.03 -4.47 -14.98
N ARG A 271 4.28 -4.62 -15.44
CA ARG A 271 4.63 -5.64 -16.44
C ARG A 271 5.58 -6.66 -15.87
N THR A 272 5.42 -7.91 -16.26
CA THR A 272 6.43 -8.96 -16.05
C THR A 272 7.68 -8.71 -16.91
N GLU A 273 8.79 -9.37 -16.59
CA GLU A 273 10.01 -9.28 -17.41
C GLU A 273 9.76 -9.68 -18.88
N GLU A 274 8.96 -10.73 -19.12
CA GLU A 274 8.64 -11.17 -20.49
C GLU A 274 7.80 -10.14 -21.25
N GLU A 275 6.92 -9.40 -20.56
CA GLU A 275 6.16 -8.31 -21.17
C GLU A 275 7.04 -7.10 -21.49
N TRP A 276 7.98 -6.77 -20.60
CA TRP A 276 9.01 -5.76 -20.90
C TRP A 276 9.86 -6.15 -22.09
N ARG A 277 10.36 -7.39 -22.12
CA ARG A 277 11.12 -7.92 -23.24
C ARG A 277 10.37 -7.81 -24.56
N LYS A 278 9.09 -8.20 -24.61
CA LYS A 278 8.26 -8.05 -25.80
C LYS A 278 8.13 -6.59 -26.24
N LEU A 279 7.91 -5.68 -25.29
CA LEU A 279 7.83 -4.25 -25.56
C LEU A 279 9.14 -3.72 -26.16
N PHE A 280 10.28 -4.07 -25.57
CA PHE A 280 11.60 -3.65 -26.03
C PHE A 280 11.89 -4.17 -27.45
N ILE A 281 11.64 -5.45 -27.71
CA ILE A 281 11.82 -6.03 -29.06
C ILE A 281 10.93 -5.31 -30.07
N SER A 282 9.67 -5.02 -29.72
CA SER A 282 8.76 -4.28 -30.62
C SER A 282 9.20 -2.85 -30.88
N ALA A 283 9.94 -2.24 -29.95
CA ALA A 283 10.56 -0.93 -30.09
C ALA A 283 11.93 -0.98 -30.80
N GLY A 284 12.38 -2.15 -31.25
CA GLY A 284 13.68 -2.33 -31.92
C GLY A 284 14.87 -2.38 -30.95
N LEU A 285 14.62 -2.58 -29.65
CA LEU A 285 15.63 -2.69 -28.60
C LEU A 285 15.89 -4.17 -28.31
N ASN A 286 17.12 -4.64 -28.59
CA ASN A 286 17.44 -6.07 -28.57
C ASN A 286 18.23 -6.52 -27.33
N ASP A 287 18.75 -5.60 -26.52
CA ASP A 287 19.56 -5.92 -25.34
C ASP A 287 19.18 -5.03 -24.15
N TYR A 288 18.99 -5.66 -22.98
CA TYR A 288 18.62 -5.00 -21.73
C TYR A 288 19.15 -5.75 -20.51
N LYS A 289 19.34 -5.03 -19.41
CA LYS A 289 19.79 -5.55 -18.11
C LYS A 289 18.88 -5.03 -16.99
N ILE A 290 18.43 -5.95 -16.14
CA ILE A 290 17.59 -5.63 -14.98
C ILE A 290 18.41 -5.70 -13.69
N PHE A 291 18.35 -4.64 -12.89
CA PHE A 291 18.92 -4.57 -11.55
C PHE A 291 17.79 -4.60 -10.51
N ARG A 292 17.84 -5.57 -9.58
CA ARG A 292 16.77 -5.88 -8.62
C ARG A 292 17.13 -5.52 -7.18
N ASN A 293 17.57 -4.29 -6.96
CA ASN A 293 18.20 -3.88 -5.70
C ASN A 293 17.37 -2.85 -4.88
N ILE A 294 16.07 -2.69 -5.15
CA ILE A 294 15.23 -1.63 -4.53
C ILE A 294 13.88 -2.19 -4.03
N GLY A 295 13.89 -3.18 -3.14
CA GLY A 295 12.65 -3.73 -2.57
C GLY A 295 11.71 -4.25 -3.65
N SER A 296 10.50 -3.67 -3.76
CA SER A 296 9.54 -4.04 -4.80
C SER A 296 9.84 -3.47 -6.20
N ARG A 297 10.90 -2.66 -6.36
CA ARG A 297 11.27 -1.90 -7.57
C ARG A 297 12.55 -2.42 -8.22
N SER A 298 12.67 -2.19 -9.53
CA SER A 298 13.86 -2.54 -10.32
C SER A 298 14.34 -1.36 -11.17
N VAL A 299 15.56 -1.46 -11.71
CA VAL A 299 16.10 -0.59 -12.75
C VAL A 299 16.28 -1.44 -14.01
N ILE A 300 15.93 -0.94 -15.19
CA ILE A 300 16.07 -1.68 -16.46
C ILE A 300 16.87 -0.85 -17.46
N GLU A 301 18.17 -1.11 -17.53
CA GLU A 301 19.05 -0.51 -18.53
C GLU A 301 18.87 -1.20 -19.88
N TRP A 302 18.99 -0.47 -20.99
CA TRP A 302 19.18 -1.06 -22.33
C TRP A 302 20.31 -0.38 -23.10
N LEU A 303 20.66 -0.96 -24.26
CA LEU A 303 21.76 -0.48 -25.10
C LEU A 303 21.28 -0.33 -26.55
N VAL A 304 21.55 0.82 -27.17
CA VAL A 304 21.19 1.11 -28.59
C VAL A 304 22.42 1.58 -29.37
N GLY A 305 23.28 0.65 -29.80
CA GLY A 305 24.50 1.03 -30.54
C GLY A 305 25.41 2.00 -29.75
N VAL A 306 25.95 3.04 -30.38
CA VAL A 306 26.79 4.08 -29.74
C VAL A 306 25.96 5.02 -28.81
N LEU A 307 24.63 4.89 -28.81
CA LEU A 307 23.71 5.64 -27.94
C LEU A 307 23.25 4.73 -26.79
N ARG A 308 23.60 5.09 -25.55
CA ARG A 308 23.17 4.37 -24.35
C ARG A 308 21.87 4.95 -23.79
N LEU A 309 20.72 4.61 -24.38
CA LEU A 309 19.42 4.91 -23.78
C LEU A 309 19.21 4.03 -22.53
N ARG A 310 18.91 4.58 -21.35
CA ARG A 310 18.92 3.83 -20.07
C ARG A 310 17.72 4.19 -19.19
N ASP A 311 16.55 3.55 -19.37
CA ASP A 311 15.42 3.90 -18.50
C ASP A 311 15.53 3.29 -17.08
N ILE A 312 14.84 3.88 -16.10
CA ILE A 312 14.67 3.27 -14.77
C ILE A 312 13.22 2.85 -14.65
N ILE A 313 12.92 1.70 -15.24
CA ILE A 313 11.57 1.16 -15.19
C ILE A 313 11.32 0.50 -13.84
N LEU A 314 10.43 1.13 -13.09
CA LEU A 314 9.86 0.61 -11.86
C LEU A 314 8.98 -0.59 -12.19
N LEU A 315 9.48 -1.79 -11.91
CA LEU A 315 8.62 -2.95 -11.69
C LEU A 315 7.92 -2.75 -10.36
N CYS A 316 6.60 -2.87 -10.27
CA CYS A 316 5.93 -3.17 -9.01
C CYS A 316 5.43 -4.61 -9.07
N ASP A 317 5.72 -5.40 -8.04
CA ASP A 317 5.22 -6.76 -7.88
C ASP A 317 3.67 -6.76 -7.93
N GLU A 318 3.05 -7.68 -8.68
CA GLU A 318 1.59 -7.83 -8.79
C GLU A 318 0.91 -7.97 -7.40
N ALA A 319 1.65 -8.41 -6.39
CA ALA A 319 1.17 -8.49 -5.01
C ALA A 319 0.77 -7.12 -4.41
N LEU A 320 1.44 -6.03 -4.79
CA LEU A 320 1.09 -4.68 -4.33
C LEU A 320 -0.16 -4.15 -5.04
N LEU A 321 -0.34 -4.56 -6.30
CA LEU A 321 -1.48 -4.26 -7.17
C LEU A 321 -2.79 -4.75 -6.56
N MET A 322 -2.80 -6.00 -6.12
CA MET A 322 -3.95 -6.62 -5.47
C MET A 322 -4.18 -6.00 -4.09
N ALA A 323 -3.14 -5.55 -3.38
CA ALA A 323 -3.30 -4.84 -2.10
C ALA A 323 -3.87 -3.41 -2.26
N CYS A 324 -3.66 -2.76 -3.41
CA CYS A 324 -4.23 -1.44 -3.72
C CYS A 324 -5.65 -1.51 -4.31
N LEU A 325 -5.97 -2.54 -5.11
CA LEU A 325 -7.32 -2.77 -5.66
C LEU A 325 -8.25 -3.49 -4.67
N VAL A 326 -7.69 -4.34 -3.80
CA VAL A 326 -8.39 -5.05 -2.73
C VAL A 326 -7.78 -4.54 -1.43
N GLY A 327 -8.40 -3.53 -0.81
CA GLY A 327 -7.93 -2.92 0.43
C GLY A 327 -7.41 -3.95 1.44
N ALA A 328 -6.09 -4.09 1.50
CA ALA A 328 -5.30 -4.91 2.42
C ALA A 328 -5.83 -6.33 2.77
N ALA A 329 -5.25 -7.35 2.14
CA ALA A 329 -5.16 -8.70 2.72
C ALA A 329 -3.72 -9.26 2.79
N ALA A 330 -2.69 -8.39 2.79
CA ALA A 330 -1.29 -8.85 2.87
C ALA A 330 -0.87 -9.34 4.28
N SER A 331 -1.70 -9.15 5.32
CA SER A 331 -1.34 -9.59 6.70
C SER A 331 -1.76 -11.01 7.04
N PHE A 332 -2.61 -11.68 6.24
CA PHE A 332 -3.04 -13.05 6.55
C PHE A 332 -2.23 -14.14 5.84
N VAL A 333 -1.61 -13.84 4.68
CA VAL A 333 -0.87 -14.85 3.91
C VAL A 333 0.48 -15.19 4.56
N ILE A 334 1.16 -14.21 5.19
CA ILE A 334 2.44 -14.47 5.87
C ILE A 334 2.23 -15.27 7.17
N SER A 335 1.12 -15.05 7.89
CA SER A 335 0.82 -15.81 9.11
C SER A 335 0.45 -17.28 8.82
N ALA A 336 -0.16 -17.57 7.68
CA ALA A 336 -0.47 -18.94 7.26
C ALA A 336 0.79 -19.71 6.81
N CYS A 337 1.77 -19.02 6.23
CA CYS A 337 3.06 -19.66 5.88
C CYS A 337 3.93 -19.95 7.13
N CYS A 338 3.88 -19.10 8.17
CA CYS A 338 4.64 -19.36 9.41
C CYS A 338 4.08 -20.52 10.25
N SER A 339 2.76 -20.75 10.26
CA SER A 339 2.17 -21.89 10.97
C SER A 339 2.38 -23.23 10.24
N VAL A 340 2.58 -23.23 8.92
CA VAL A 340 2.99 -24.43 8.17
C VAL A 340 4.47 -24.76 8.43
N PHE A 341 5.35 -23.77 8.58
CA PHE A 341 6.75 -24.03 8.93
C PHE A 341 6.95 -24.50 10.38
N TYR A 342 6.12 -24.04 11.33
CA TYR A 342 6.15 -24.57 12.70
C TYR A 342 5.57 -25.99 12.82
N ALA A 343 4.59 -26.36 11.99
CA ALA A 343 4.04 -27.72 11.95
C ALA A 343 4.97 -28.74 11.29
N VAL A 344 5.77 -28.33 10.29
CA VAL A 344 6.76 -29.20 9.63
C VAL A 344 8.04 -29.35 10.47
N ALA A 345 8.42 -28.35 11.27
CA ALA A 345 9.55 -28.46 12.19
C ALA A 345 9.25 -29.34 13.42
N TYR A 346 7.98 -29.45 13.86
CA TYR A 346 7.59 -30.35 14.96
C TYR A 346 7.44 -31.82 14.54
N PHE A 347 7.22 -32.11 13.25
CA PHE A 347 7.12 -33.48 12.73
C PHE A 347 8.47 -34.08 12.28
N SER A 348 9.55 -33.30 12.21
CA SER A 348 10.89 -33.80 11.87
C SER A 348 11.83 -34.01 13.07
N PHE A 349 11.37 -33.78 14.31
CA PHE A 349 12.14 -34.07 15.53
C PHE A 349 11.61 -35.25 16.36
N ALA A 350 10.56 -35.95 15.91
CA ALA A 350 10.04 -37.16 16.55
C ALA A 350 10.40 -38.47 15.80
N ALA A 351 11.24 -38.39 14.76
CA ALA A 351 11.68 -39.55 13.97
C ALA A 351 13.22 -39.74 14.04
N ALA A 352 13.75 -39.83 15.26
CA ALA A 352 15.11 -40.33 15.50
C ALA A 352 15.16 -40.93 16.91
N GLY A 353 14.77 -42.20 17.07
CA GLY A 353 14.88 -42.88 18.35
C GLY A 353 14.16 -44.23 18.42
N TYR A 354 14.89 -45.28 18.07
CA TYR A 354 14.71 -46.69 18.46
C TYR A 354 13.72 -47.60 17.69
N CYS A 355 14.35 -48.58 17.03
CA CYS A 355 13.81 -49.83 16.49
C CYS A 355 13.02 -50.65 17.52
N ALA A 356 11.98 -51.39 17.08
CA ALA A 356 12.10 -52.83 16.77
C ALA A 356 10.73 -53.50 16.49
N THR A 357 10.67 -54.19 15.34
CA THR A 357 10.01 -55.48 15.03
C THR A 357 8.47 -55.66 15.04
N ALA A 358 7.99 -55.96 13.82
CA ALA A 358 6.97 -56.96 13.43
C ALA A 358 5.48 -56.69 13.72
N ALA A 359 4.49 -57.10 12.92
CA ALA A 359 4.30 -57.51 11.53
C ALA A 359 2.78 -57.79 11.36
N TRP A 360 2.27 -57.71 10.11
CA TRP A 360 1.01 -58.29 9.58
C TRP A 360 -0.32 -57.48 9.51
N LEU A 361 -0.74 -57.28 8.24
CA LEU A 361 -2.08 -57.40 7.61
C LEU A 361 -3.07 -56.22 7.54
N LEU A 362 -3.24 -55.74 6.31
CA LEU A 362 -4.43 -55.15 5.65
C LEU A 362 -5.64 -56.14 5.63
N PRO A 363 -6.84 -55.79 5.08
CA PRO A 363 -7.76 -54.66 5.36
C PRO A 363 -9.26 -55.13 5.40
N SER A 364 -10.22 -54.17 5.44
CA SER A 364 -11.59 -54.19 4.84
C SER A 364 -12.85 -54.24 5.75
N CYS A 365 -13.85 -53.43 5.33
CA CYS A 365 -15.32 -53.55 5.46
C CYS A 365 -15.98 -53.21 6.82
N TRP A 366 -16.78 -52.14 6.92
CA TRP A 366 -18.20 -51.96 6.49
C TRP A 366 -19.24 -52.70 7.34
N LEU A 367 -20.26 -51.93 7.75
CA LEU A 367 -21.64 -52.26 8.19
C LEU A 367 -22.00 -52.21 9.69
N LEU A 368 -22.88 -51.24 9.98
CA LEU A 368 -24.14 -51.30 10.75
C LEU A 368 -24.13 -51.62 12.26
N ALA A 369 -24.55 -50.61 13.04
CA ALA A 369 -25.55 -50.74 14.12
C ALA A 369 -26.03 -49.30 14.49
N SER A 370 -27.18 -48.81 14.01
CA SER A 370 -28.56 -49.04 14.45
C SER A 370 -28.88 -48.59 15.89
N HIS A 371 -29.59 -47.45 15.97
CA HIS A 371 -30.73 -47.08 16.84
C HIS A 371 -30.85 -47.55 18.31
N PHE A 372 -31.31 -46.61 19.16
CA PHE A 372 -32.38 -46.67 20.21
C PHE A 372 -32.05 -45.62 21.32
N TRP A 373 -32.91 -44.77 21.91
CA TRP A 373 -34.35 -44.51 21.88
C TRP A 373 -34.69 -43.23 22.72
N TRP A 374 -35.70 -42.44 22.27
CA TRP A 374 -36.83 -41.77 22.98
C TRP A 374 -36.62 -40.85 24.23
N VAL A 375 -37.01 -39.56 24.23
CA VAL A 375 -38.35 -38.87 24.28
C VAL A 375 -38.99 -38.77 25.69
N VAL A 376 -39.15 -37.52 26.20
CA VAL A 376 -40.27 -36.96 27.02
C VAL A 376 -40.21 -35.43 26.79
N ALA A 377 -41.11 -34.68 26.11
CA ALA A 377 -42.57 -34.53 26.04
C ALA A 377 -43.16 -33.45 26.99
N GLY A 378 -43.91 -32.49 26.41
CA GLY A 378 -45.01 -31.71 27.03
C GLY A 378 -44.77 -30.19 27.19
N LEU A 379 -45.23 -29.30 26.29
CA LEU A 379 -46.58 -28.72 26.08
C LEU A 379 -46.98 -27.60 27.08
N GLY A 380 -47.39 -26.41 26.58
CA GLY A 380 -48.21 -25.45 27.37
C GLY A 380 -48.27 -23.96 26.95
N LEU A 381 -48.99 -23.65 25.87
CA LEU A 381 -49.82 -22.47 25.53
C LEU A 381 -49.75 -21.10 26.28
N VAL A 382 -49.62 -20.03 25.45
CA VAL A 382 -50.45 -18.78 25.32
C VAL A 382 -50.49 -17.70 26.42
N GLY A 383 -50.18 -16.44 26.04
CA GLY A 383 -50.60 -15.22 26.75
C GLY A 383 -50.16 -13.91 26.06
N LEU A 384 -51.06 -12.94 25.96
CA LEU A 384 -51.08 -11.73 25.11
C LEU A 384 -50.07 -10.59 25.44
N ALA A 385 -49.68 -9.89 24.36
CA ALA A 385 -49.56 -8.43 24.15
C ALA A 385 -48.98 -7.50 25.24
N ALA A 386 -47.92 -6.74 24.90
CA ALA A 386 -47.96 -5.27 24.75
C ALA A 386 -46.56 -4.66 24.53
N ARG A 387 -46.57 -3.52 23.83
CA ARG A 387 -45.48 -2.61 23.44
C ARG A 387 -44.48 -2.30 24.56
N CYS A 388 -43.19 -2.24 24.22
CA CYS A 388 -42.25 -1.23 24.72
C CYS A 388 -41.09 -1.02 23.72
N HIS A 389 -40.92 0.23 23.30
CA HIS A 389 -39.71 0.76 22.65
C HIS A 389 -38.60 0.93 23.71
N LEU A 390 -37.40 0.39 23.47
CA LEU A 390 -36.07 0.95 23.81
C LEU A 390 -34.98 -0.10 23.49
N PRO A 391 -33.84 0.27 22.90
CA PRO A 391 -32.75 -0.66 22.59
C PRO A 391 -31.83 -0.88 23.80
N CYS A 392 -31.72 -2.13 24.24
CA CYS A 392 -30.78 -2.56 25.28
C CYS A 392 -29.35 -2.69 24.72
N TRP A 393 -28.42 -2.00 25.38
CA TRP A 393 -26.97 -2.17 25.27
C TRP A 393 -26.56 -3.56 25.78
N TRP A 394 -25.63 -4.22 25.09
CA TRP A 394 -24.84 -5.30 25.68
C TRP A 394 -23.34 -5.03 25.43
N LEU A 395 -22.65 -4.65 26.52
CA LEU A 395 -21.22 -4.85 26.70
C LEU A 395 -20.97 -6.36 26.83
N LEU A 396 -19.91 -6.87 26.18
CA LEU A 396 -19.30 -8.16 26.52
C LEU A 396 -17.83 -7.93 26.85
N VAL A 397 -17.55 -7.95 28.15
CA VAL A 397 -16.24 -8.15 28.75
C VAL A 397 -15.96 -9.65 28.71
N GLY A 398 -14.84 -10.06 28.12
CA GLY A 398 -14.34 -11.45 28.12
C GLY A 398 -13.05 -11.56 28.94
N PRO A 399 -12.81 -12.68 29.65
CA PRO A 399 -11.95 -12.71 30.83
C PRO A 399 -10.46 -12.99 30.54
N LEU A 400 -9.63 -12.44 31.43
CA LEU A 400 -8.24 -12.84 31.71
C LEU A 400 -8.16 -14.34 32.06
N LEU A 401 -7.28 -15.09 31.39
CA LEU A 401 -6.64 -16.27 31.95
C LEU A 401 -5.20 -16.43 31.42
N SER A 402 -4.28 -16.35 32.40
CA SER A 402 -2.88 -16.84 32.50
C SER A 402 -1.89 -16.61 31.36
#